data_AF-A0A060SJJ9-F1
#
_entry.id   AF-A0A060SJJ9-F1
#
_cell.length_a   1.000
_cell.length_b   1.000
_cell.length_c   1.000
_cell.angle_alpha   90.00
_cell.angle_beta   90.00
_cell.angle_gamma   90.00
#
_symmetry.space_group_name_H-M   'P 1'
#
loop_
_entity.id
_entity.type
_entity.pdbx_description
1 polymer ?
#
loop_
_entity_poly.entity_id
_entity_poly.type
_entity_poly.pdbx_seq_one_letter_code
_entity_poly.pdbx_strand_id
1 'polypeptide(L)'
;MTKQALWLRCEKKQFERRTAITPTTAKKLIDAGFSIFVERDSQRIFKDEEYEMDDILKWDMAETAKGGPFQDILDVDIFINCIYLSSPIPPFLTKEQIAAAGKDRRLRVVVDVSCDTTNPHNPLPIYNINTTFSKPTVPVEVGEGNPPLSVVSIDHLPTLLPREASEQFSEALLPSLLELPNRKTARVWVEAENLFRQKLAEAVKAEGL
;
A
#
# COMPACT_ATOMS: atom_id res chain seq x y z
N MET A 1 12.06 15.13 23.40
CA MET A 1 10.76 14.84 22.76
C MET A 1 10.90 13.55 21.99
N THR A 2 9.92 12.65 22.04
CA THR A 2 9.89 11.44 21.23
C THR A 2 9.74 11.81 19.75
N LYS A 3 10.59 11.24 18.88
CA LYS A 3 10.51 11.48 17.42
C LYS A 3 9.24 10.84 16.86
N GLN A 4 8.58 11.55 15.94
CA GLN A 4 7.42 11.04 15.21
C GLN A 4 7.86 9.89 14.29
N ALA A 5 7.20 8.73 14.36
CA ALA A 5 7.58 7.52 13.65
C ALA A 5 6.61 7.18 12.50
N LEU A 6 7.15 6.93 11.30
CA LEU A 6 6.42 6.46 10.11
C LEU A 6 6.99 5.12 9.64
N TRP A 7 6.11 4.17 9.34
CA TRP A 7 6.51 2.87 8.78
C TRP A 7 5.86 2.62 7.42
N LEU A 8 6.71 2.45 6.41
CA LEU A 8 6.36 2.04 5.05
C LEU A 8 6.64 0.53 4.83
N ARG A 9 5.60 -0.23 4.50
CA ARG A 9 5.72 -1.67 4.21
C ARG A 9 6.09 -2.00 2.75
N CYS A 10 6.54 -3.23 2.51
CA CYS A 10 6.97 -3.72 1.19
C CYS A 10 5.79 -4.22 0.35
N GLU A 11 5.61 -3.73 -0.88
CA GLU A 11 4.51 -4.18 -1.73
C GLU A 11 4.72 -5.63 -2.17
N LYS A 12 3.63 -6.36 -2.45
CA LYS A 12 3.63 -7.74 -2.97
C LYS A 12 2.73 -7.92 -4.20
N LYS A 13 1.93 -6.92 -4.57
CA LYS A 13 1.11 -6.93 -5.79
C LYS A 13 1.98 -6.98 -7.04
N GLN A 14 1.69 -7.94 -7.91
CA GLN A 14 2.35 -8.03 -9.20
C GLN A 14 2.14 -6.71 -9.98
N PHE A 15 3.25 -6.08 -10.39
CA PHE A 15 3.32 -4.83 -11.17
C PHE A 15 3.06 -3.51 -10.42
N GLU A 16 2.74 -3.51 -9.13
CA GLU A 16 2.75 -2.28 -8.35
C GLU A 16 4.18 -1.96 -7.91
N ARG A 17 4.73 -0.85 -8.41
CA ARG A 17 6.10 -0.43 -8.11
C ARG A 17 6.18 0.94 -7.46
N ARG A 18 5.05 1.64 -7.33
CA ARG A 18 5.00 2.99 -6.75
C ARG A 18 5.23 2.89 -5.23
N THR A 19 5.69 4.00 -4.64
CA THR A 19 5.92 4.09 -3.19
C THR A 19 5.38 5.41 -2.66
N ALA A 20 4.81 5.38 -1.45
CA ALA A 20 4.33 6.58 -0.77
C ALA A 20 5.48 7.47 -0.25
N ILE A 21 6.65 6.90 0.05
CA ILE A 21 7.82 7.61 0.54
C ILE A 21 9.02 7.26 -0.33
N THR A 22 9.49 8.21 -1.14
CA THR A 22 10.71 8.07 -1.95
C THR A 22 11.97 8.20 -1.08
N PRO A 23 13.15 7.74 -1.53
CA PRO A 23 14.41 7.94 -0.80
C PRO A 23 14.67 9.41 -0.45
N THR A 24 14.46 10.31 -1.40
CA THR A 24 14.62 11.76 -1.20
C THR A 24 13.64 12.31 -0.16
N THR A 25 12.40 11.83 -0.13
CA THR A 25 11.41 12.23 0.88
C THR A 25 11.77 11.66 2.26
N ALA A 26 12.20 10.39 2.33
CA ALA A 26 12.66 9.77 3.57
C ALA A 26 13.82 10.57 4.20
N LYS A 27 14.81 10.96 3.39
CA LYS A 27 15.91 11.85 3.82
C LYS A 27 15.43 13.16 4.43
N LYS A 28 14.53 13.86 3.74
CA LYS A 28 13.98 15.13 4.24
C LYS A 28 13.21 14.97 5.55
N LEU A 29 12.51 13.86 5.73
CA LEU A 29 11.80 13.55 6.97
C LEU A 29 12.78 13.28 8.12
N ILE A 30 13.84 12.52 7.85
CA ILE A 30 14.91 12.28 8.83
C ILE A 30 15.57 13.59 9.27
N ASP A 31 15.95 14.43 8.30
CA ASP A 31 16.57 15.75 8.56
C ASP A 31 15.65 16.66 9.37
N ALA A 32 14.32 16.48 9.24
CA ALA A 32 13.30 17.18 10.01
C ALA A 32 13.00 16.53 11.40
N GLY A 33 13.71 15.46 11.77
CA GLY A 33 13.61 14.82 13.09
C GLY A 33 12.61 13.68 13.20
N PHE A 34 12.11 13.14 12.09
CA PHE A 34 11.23 11.96 12.09
C PHE A 34 12.05 10.66 12.17
N SER A 35 11.44 9.59 12.70
CA SER A 35 11.93 8.22 12.62
C SER A 35 11.23 7.52 11.44
N ILE A 36 11.99 7.05 10.46
CA ILE A 36 11.44 6.42 9.25
C ILE A 36 11.84 4.94 9.22
N PHE A 37 10.85 4.06 9.05
CA PHE A 37 11.03 2.63 8.88
C PHE A 37 10.60 2.23 7.47
N VAL A 38 11.47 1.53 6.73
CA VAL A 38 11.18 1.08 5.37
C VAL A 38 11.47 -0.41 5.26
N GLU A 39 10.47 -1.18 4.84
CA GLU A 39 10.68 -2.59 4.52
C GLU A 39 11.37 -2.79 3.17
N ARG A 40 12.28 -3.77 3.12
CA ARG A 40 12.99 -4.19 1.90
C ARG A 40 12.02 -4.70 0.84
N ASP A 41 12.19 -4.23 -0.39
CA ASP A 41 11.27 -4.51 -1.49
C ASP A 41 11.99 -4.59 -2.84
N SER A 42 12.12 -5.81 -3.38
CA SER A 42 12.80 -6.06 -4.65
C SER A 42 12.01 -5.64 -5.90
N GLN A 43 10.73 -5.26 -5.78
CA GLN A 43 9.91 -4.83 -6.92
C GLN A 43 9.62 -3.33 -6.97
N ARG A 44 9.80 -2.62 -5.84
CA ARG A 44 9.65 -1.16 -5.78
C ARG A 44 10.52 -0.47 -6.83
N ILE A 45 10.06 0.68 -7.32
CA ILE A 45 10.77 1.45 -8.36
C ILE A 45 12.14 1.98 -7.91
N PHE A 46 12.33 2.19 -6.60
CA PHE A 46 13.60 2.56 -5.99
C PHE A 46 14.21 1.33 -5.31
N LYS A 47 15.51 1.13 -5.51
CA LYS A 47 16.25 0.01 -4.91
C LYS A 47 16.42 0.22 -3.41
N ASP A 48 16.56 -0.88 -2.67
CA ASP A 48 16.78 -0.83 -1.23
C ASP A 48 18.05 -0.04 -0.86
N GLU A 49 19.11 -0.09 -1.68
CA GLU A 49 20.34 0.68 -1.46
C GLU A 49 20.11 2.19 -1.49
N GLU A 50 19.08 2.66 -2.20
CA GLU A 50 18.73 4.07 -2.23
C GLU A 50 18.13 4.53 -0.90
N TYR A 51 17.58 3.61 -0.10
CA TYR A 51 17.09 3.84 1.26
C TYR A 51 18.13 3.51 2.34
N GLU A 52 19.36 3.09 1.99
CA GLU A 52 20.40 2.81 2.98
C GLU A 52 21.02 4.11 3.49
N MET A 53 20.30 4.78 4.38
CA MET A 53 20.78 5.89 5.20
C MET A 53 20.84 5.43 6.66
N ASP A 54 21.85 5.90 7.41
CA ASP A 54 22.08 5.48 8.81
C ASP A 54 20.86 5.69 9.74
N ASP A 55 19.96 6.59 9.35
CA ASP A 55 18.78 7.00 10.13
C ASP A 55 17.45 6.34 9.69
N ILE A 56 17.49 5.41 8.73
CA ILE A 56 16.31 4.57 8.40
C ILE A 56 16.41 3.27 9.20
N LEU A 57 15.46 3.07 10.11
CA LEU A 57 15.34 1.82 10.86
C LEU A 57 14.82 0.74 9.92
N LYS A 58 15.71 -0.16 9.51
CA LYS A 58 15.39 -1.27 8.61
C LYS A 58 14.48 -2.24 9.35
N TRP A 59 13.29 -2.45 8.80
CA TRP A 59 12.39 -3.55 9.21
C TRP A 59 12.36 -4.54 8.05
N ASP A 60 12.89 -5.73 8.23
CA ASP A 60 13.17 -6.68 7.18
C ASP A 60 12.10 -7.79 7.07
N MET A 61 12.28 -8.64 6.05
CA MET A 61 11.42 -9.79 5.81
C MET A 61 11.48 -10.85 6.92
N ALA A 62 12.59 -10.96 7.66
CA ALA A 62 12.74 -11.89 8.78
C ALA A 62 11.91 -11.44 10.00
N GLU A 63 11.84 -10.14 10.29
CA GLU A 63 10.99 -9.63 11.39
C GLU A 63 9.48 -9.75 11.09
N THR A 64 9.11 -9.79 9.80
CA THR A 64 7.73 -10.00 9.35
C THR A 64 7.39 -11.45 8.99
N ALA A 65 8.38 -12.35 8.94
CA ALA A 65 8.20 -13.77 8.61
C ALA A 65 7.34 -14.53 9.61
N LYS A 66 7.24 -14.04 10.86
CA LYS A 66 6.39 -14.61 11.92
C LYS A 66 4.89 -14.61 11.57
N GLY A 67 4.48 -13.81 10.58
CA GLY A 67 3.07 -13.55 10.29
C GLY A 67 2.47 -12.60 11.34
N GLY A 68 1.42 -11.86 10.96
CA GLY A 68 0.73 -10.98 11.89
C GLY A 68 -0.03 -11.74 12.99
N PRO A 69 -0.57 -11.05 14.01
CA PRO A 69 -0.54 -9.60 14.17
C PRO A 69 0.82 -9.05 14.62
N PHE A 70 1.16 -7.85 14.16
CA PHE A 70 2.43 -7.19 14.48
C PHE A 70 2.20 -6.15 15.59
N GLN A 71 2.77 -6.40 16.78
CA GLN A 71 2.69 -5.45 17.90
C GLN A 71 3.42 -4.14 17.61
N ASP A 72 4.51 -4.25 16.86
CA ASP A 72 5.40 -3.15 16.50
C ASP A 72 4.67 -2.04 15.71
N ILE A 73 3.58 -2.36 15.00
CA ILE A 73 2.75 -1.37 14.29
C ILE A 73 2.06 -0.41 15.29
N LEU A 74 1.81 -0.83 16.52
CA LEU A 74 1.15 0.00 17.54
C LEU A 74 2.11 1.04 18.15
N ASP A 75 3.42 0.85 17.97
CA ASP A 75 4.50 1.67 18.52
C ASP A 75 4.95 2.80 17.59
N VAL A 76 4.44 2.84 16.36
CA VAL A 76 4.63 3.97 15.43
C VAL A 76 3.45 4.92 15.50
N ASP A 77 3.59 6.15 15.00
CA ASP A 77 2.49 7.11 15.03
C ASP A 77 1.60 7.03 13.77
N ILE A 78 2.22 6.73 12.62
CA ILE A 78 1.55 6.53 11.33
C ILE A 78 2.05 5.24 10.69
N PHE A 79 1.12 4.37 10.32
CA PHE A 79 1.38 3.15 9.59
C PHE A 79 0.88 3.24 8.15
N ILE A 80 1.75 2.99 7.16
CA ILE A 80 1.40 3.07 5.74
C ILE A 80 1.51 1.66 5.15
N ASN A 81 0.35 1.04 4.93
CA ASN A 81 0.26 -0.24 4.24
C ASN A 81 0.27 0.00 2.73
N CYS A 82 1.26 -0.58 2.07
CA CYS A 82 1.37 -0.63 0.62
C CYS A 82 1.49 -2.09 0.18
N ILE A 83 0.73 -3.01 0.78
CA ILE A 83 0.76 -4.43 0.42
C ILE A 83 -0.63 -4.89 0.03
N TYR A 84 -0.81 -5.25 -1.24
CA TYR A 84 -2.00 -6.00 -1.66
C TYR A 84 -1.80 -7.50 -1.47
N LEU A 85 -2.70 -8.14 -0.73
CA LEU A 85 -2.70 -9.59 -0.52
C LEU A 85 -4.08 -10.15 -0.84
N SER A 86 -4.14 -11.09 -1.78
CA SER A 86 -5.38 -11.78 -2.17
C SER A 86 -5.53 -13.17 -1.57
N SER A 87 -4.48 -13.69 -0.93
CA SER A 87 -4.48 -15.00 -0.25
C SER A 87 -4.69 -14.84 1.25
N PRO A 88 -5.34 -15.79 1.92
CA PRO A 88 -5.55 -15.74 3.36
C PRO A 88 -4.21 -15.76 4.10
N ILE A 89 -3.94 -14.69 4.83
CA ILE A 89 -2.81 -14.57 5.75
C ILE A 89 -3.31 -14.10 7.13
N PRO A 90 -2.54 -14.31 8.20
CA PRO A 90 -2.83 -13.69 9.48
C PRO A 90 -2.91 -12.16 9.34
N PRO A 91 -3.92 -11.50 9.95
CA PRO A 91 -4.08 -10.05 9.86
C PRO A 91 -2.87 -9.32 10.47
N PHE A 92 -2.50 -8.18 9.89
CA PHE A 92 -1.42 -7.32 10.38
C PHE A 92 -1.78 -6.62 11.69
N LEU A 93 -3.04 -6.19 11.80
CA LEU A 93 -3.63 -5.59 12.98
C LEU A 93 -5.02 -6.16 13.20
N THR A 94 -5.42 -6.34 14.45
CA THR A 94 -6.80 -6.67 14.81
C THR A 94 -7.40 -5.62 15.75
N LYS A 95 -8.74 -5.53 15.80
CA LYS A 95 -9.43 -4.61 16.71
C LYS A 95 -9.14 -4.94 18.17
N GLU A 96 -9.05 -6.23 18.50
CA GLU A 96 -8.74 -6.72 19.85
C GLU A 96 -7.34 -6.27 20.27
N GLN A 97 -6.36 -6.39 19.37
CA GLN A 97 -5.00 -5.96 19.61
C GLN A 97 -4.91 -4.43 19.84
N ILE A 98 -5.63 -3.66 19.03
CA ILE A 98 -5.68 -2.19 19.14
C ILE A 98 -6.31 -1.74 20.47
N ALA A 99 -7.37 -2.43 20.90
CA ALA A 99 -8.04 -2.15 22.18
C ALA A 99 -7.15 -2.54 23.38
N ALA A 100 -6.48 -3.69 23.31
CA ALA A 100 -5.61 -4.20 24.35
C ALA A 100 -4.36 -3.34 24.58
N ALA A 101 -3.88 -2.61 23.57
CA ALA A 101 -2.73 -1.72 23.69
C ALA A 101 -2.97 -0.51 24.61
N GLY A 102 -4.22 -0.21 24.93
CA GLY A 102 -4.55 0.77 25.96
C GLY A 102 -4.14 2.21 25.61
N LYS A 103 -3.89 3.00 26.67
CA LYS A 103 -3.59 4.44 26.57
C LYS A 103 -2.22 4.76 26.00
N ASP A 104 -1.29 3.82 26.09
CA ASP A 104 0.10 3.99 25.66
C ASP A 104 0.30 3.76 24.16
N ARG A 105 -0.73 3.27 23.45
CA ARG A 105 -0.70 3.09 21.99
C ARG A 105 -0.31 4.41 21.31
N ARG A 106 0.74 4.35 20.48
CA ARG A 106 1.22 5.50 19.70
C ARG A 106 0.41 5.67 18.42
N LEU A 107 0.13 4.58 17.72
CA LEU A 107 -0.52 4.61 16.41
C LEU A 107 -1.79 5.45 16.40
N ARG A 108 -1.84 6.48 15.56
CA ARG A 108 -2.99 7.39 15.39
C ARG A 108 -3.63 7.29 14.01
N VAL A 109 -2.85 6.96 12.99
CA VAL A 109 -3.32 6.92 11.60
C VAL A 109 -2.79 5.67 10.90
N VAL A 110 -3.70 4.98 10.22
CA VAL A 110 -3.37 3.94 9.26
C VAL A 110 -3.72 4.45 7.87
N VAL A 111 -2.78 4.41 6.94
CA VAL A 111 -3.02 4.70 5.52
C VAL A 111 -2.89 3.38 4.77
N ASP A 112 -4.01 2.85 4.30
CA ASP A 112 -4.02 1.63 3.49
C ASP A 112 -4.10 2.00 2.01
N VAL A 113 -2.93 2.13 1.38
CA VAL A 113 -2.78 2.44 -0.06
C VAL A 113 -3.32 1.31 -0.93
N SER A 114 -3.24 0.08 -0.41
CA SER A 114 -3.71 -1.15 -1.03
C SER A 114 -5.15 -1.52 -0.66
N CYS A 115 -5.95 -0.55 -0.20
CA CYS A 115 -7.29 -0.82 0.31
C CYS A 115 -8.16 -1.54 -0.73
N ASP A 116 -8.82 -2.61 -0.28
CA ASP A 116 -9.78 -3.37 -1.08
C ASP A 116 -10.87 -3.89 -0.15
N THR A 117 -11.99 -3.17 -0.07
CA THR A 117 -13.15 -3.57 0.75
C THR A 117 -13.90 -4.78 0.18
N THR A 118 -13.59 -5.21 -1.04
CA THR A 118 -14.20 -6.41 -1.65
C THR A 118 -13.42 -7.67 -1.32
N ASN A 119 -12.20 -7.54 -0.80
CA ASN A 119 -11.34 -8.66 -0.45
C ASN A 119 -11.75 -9.30 0.91
N PRO A 120 -12.20 -10.57 0.93
CA PRO A 120 -12.56 -11.26 2.17
C PRO A 120 -11.35 -11.55 3.08
N HIS A 121 -10.13 -11.39 2.56
CA HIS A 121 -8.86 -11.65 3.23
C HIS A 121 -8.06 -10.36 3.47
N ASN A 122 -8.75 -9.23 3.68
CA ASN A 122 -8.10 -7.96 3.98
C ASN A 122 -7.16 -8.11 5.20
N PRO A 123 -5.86 -7.81 5.07
CA PRO A 123 -4.89 -7.95 6.16
C PRO A 123 -5.09 -6.91 7.28
N LEU A 124 -5.93 -5.91 7.07
CA LEU A 124 -6.30 -4.88 8.05
C LEU A 124 -7.81 -4.90 8.32
N PRO A 125 -8.34 -5.94 9.01
CA PRO A 125 -9.77 -6.07 9.33
C PRO A 125 -10.26 -5.09 10.42
N ILE A 126 -9.89 -3.82 10.31
CA ILE A 126 -10.18 -2.74 11.26
C ILE A 126 -11.11 -1.67 10.68
N TYR A 127 -11.43 -1.77 9.37
CA TYR A 127 -12.36 -0.90 8.64
C TYR A 127 -13.09 -1.72 7.55
N ASN A 128 -14.18 -1.17 7.00
CA ASN A 128 -15.00 -1.84 5.98
C ASN A 128 -15.58 -0.90 4.90
N ILE A 129 -15.05 0.33 4.79
CA ILE A 129 -15.47 1.32 3.80
C ILE A 129 -14.27 1.90 3.06
N ASN A 130 -14.46 2.32 1.81
CA ASN A 130 -13.52 3.19 1.12
C ASN A 130 -13.83 4.64 1.49
N THR A 131 -12.81 5.35 1.99
CA THR A 131 -12.90 6.79 2.24
C THR A 131 -12.81 7.58 0.93
N THR A 132 -13.15 8.86 0.94
CA THR A 132 -13.11 9.74 -0.24
C THR A 132 -12.33 11.01 0.08
N PHE A 133 -11.95 11.82 -0.92
CA PHE A 133 -11.30 13.11 -0.60
C PHE A 133 -12.16 14.06 0.23
N SER A 134 -13.49 14.02 0.08
CA SER A 134 -14.40 14.83 0.91
C SER A 134 -14.56 14.29 2.33
N LYS A 135 -14.33 12.99 2.54
CA LYS A 135 -14.34 12.32 3.84
C LYS A 135 -13.17 11.33 3.93
N PRO A 136 -11.94 11.84 4.15
CA PRO A 136 -10.69 11.10 3.90
C PRO A 136 -10.36 10.08 4.98
N THR A 137 -11.09 10.07 6.10
CA THR A 137 -10.83 9.19 7.22
C THR A 137 -12.09 8.52 7.73
N VAL A 138 -11.94 7.28 8.20
CA VAL A 138 -12.94 6.56 9.01
C VAL A 138 -12.36 6.25 10.39
N PRO A 139 -13.09 6.50 11.50
CA PRO A 139 -12.63 6.14 12.82
C PRO A 139 -12.63 4.62 13.01
N VAL A 140 -11.64 4.12 13.75
CA VAL A 140 -11.59 2.72 14.20
C VAL A 140 -12.14 2.64 15.63
N GLU A 141 -12.86 1.57 15.94
CA GLU A 141 -13.30 1.29 17.31
C GLU A 141 -12.10 0.83 18.14
N VAL A 142 -11.74 1.62 19.16
CA VAL A 142 -10.50 1.42 19.95
C VAL A 142 -10.74 1.10 21.42
N GLY A 143 -11.99 1.07 21.89
CA GLY A 143 -12.33 0.97 23.31
C GLY A 143 -12.29 2.31 24.05
N GLU A 144 -12.98 2.38 25.19
CA GLU A 144 -13.17 3.62 25.96
C GLU A 144 -11.85 4.10 26.60
N GLY A 145 -11.59 5.41 26.52
CA GLY A 145 -10.42 6.04 27.11
C GLY A 145 -9.10 5.81 26.37
N ASN A 146 -9.11 5.04 25.28
CA ASN A 146 -7.96 4.82 24.41
C ASN A 146 -7.81 5.97 23.38
N PRO A 147 -6.58 6.28 22.93
CA PRO A 147 -6.35 7.36 21.97
C PRO A 147 -7.08 7.08 20.64
N PRO A 148 -7.59 8.10 19.92
CA PRO A 148 -8.29 7.87 18.66
C PRO A 148 -7.38 7.23 17.61
N LEU A 149 -7.96 6.41 16.74
CA LEU A 149 -7.32 5.83 15.56
C LEU A 149 -8.22 6.07 14.35
N SER A 150 -7.62 6.47 13.24
CA SER A 150 -8.32 6.68 11.97
C SER A 150 -7.63 5.95 10.83
N VAL A 151 -8.44 5.47 9.88
CA VAL A 151 -7.96 4.84 8.64
C VAL A 151 -8.23 5.75 7.45
N VAL A 152 -7.25 5.88 6.56
CA VAL A 152 -7.39 6.39 5.20
C VAL A 152 -7.40 5.19 4.25
N SER A 153 -8.49 5.00 3.51
CA SER A 153 -8.72 3.90 2.56
C SER A 153 -9.27 4.44 1.23
N ILE A 154 -8.60 5.45 0.66
CA ILE A 154 -8.95 6.03 -0.64
C ILE A 154 -8.32 5.16 -1.73
N ASP A 155 -9.12 4.59 -2.63
CA ASP A 155 -8.65 3.65 -3.66
C ASP A 155 -8.02 4.32 -4.91
N HIS A 156 -8.10 5.66 -5.01
CA HIS A 156 -7.58 6.46 -6.12
C HIS A 156 -6.60 7.57 -5.67
N LEU A 157 -5.75 7.29 -4.67
CA LEU A 157 -4.72 8.23 -4.18
C LEU A 157 -3.87 8.94 -5.25
N PRO A 158 -3.52 8.34 -6.41
CA PRO A 158 -2.76 9.05 -7.45
C PRO A 158 -3.43 10.34 -7.96
N THR A 159 -4.75 10.42 -7.88
CA THR A 159 -5.51 11.60 -8.30
C THR A 159 -5.33 12.80 -7.35
N LEU A 160 -4.70 12.63 -6.19
CA LEU A 160 -4.31 13.72 -5.30
C LEU A 160 -3.19 14.59 -5.91
N LEU A 161 -2.33 14.00 -6.74
CA LEU A 161 -1.29 14.67 -7.52
C LEU A 161 -1.46 14.35 -9.02
N PRO A 162 -2.54 14.86 -9.64
CA PRO A 162 -3.01 14.36 -10.93
C PRO A 162 -2.06 14.68 -12.08
N ARG A 163 -1.30 15.79 -11.99
CA ARG A 163 -0.30 16.17 -13.00
C ARG A 163 0.85 15.17 -12.99
N GLU A 164 1.51 15.01 -11.86
CA GLU A 164 2.68 14.14 -11.70
C GLU A 164 2.32 12.67 -11.98
N ALA A 165 1.14 12.22 -11.51
CA ALA A 165 0.66 10.87 -11.80
C ALA A 165 0.41 10.65 -13.30
N SER A 166 -0.13 11.65 -14.00
CA SER A 166 -0.38 11.57 -15.44
C SER A 166 0.91 11.56 -16.26
N GLU A 167 1.86 12.45 -15.94
CA GLU A 167 3.17 12.50 -16.62
C GLU A 167 3.91 11.17 -16.46
N GLN A 168 4.05 10.68 -15.22
CA GLN A 168 4.74 9.39 -14.97
C GLN A 168 4.05 8.21 -15.65
N PHE A 169 2.72 8.14 -15.63
CA PHE A 169 1.98 7.08 -16.31
C PHE A 169 2.15 7.16 -17.84
N SER A 170 2.07 8.37 -18.41
CA SER A 170 2.20 8.61 -19.85
C SER A 170 3.59 8.27 -20.35
N GLU A 171 4.65 8.69 -19.63
CA GLU A 171 6.04 8.35 -19.95
C GLU A 171 6.27 6.83 -19.98
N ALA A 172 5.72 6.10 -18.99
CA ALA A 172 5.83 4.65 -18.94
C ALA A 172 5.00 3.94 -20.04
N LEU A 173 3.87 4.52 -20.43
CA LEU A 173 2.97 3.97 -21.45
C LEU A 173 3.47 4.24 -22.88
N LEU A 174 4.22 5.33 -23.10
CA LEU A 174 4.65 5.80 -24.40
C LEU A 174 5.33 4.72 -25.27
N PRO A 175 6.29 3.90 -24.79
CA PRO A 175 6.89 2.85 -25.61
C PRO A 175 5.87 1.85 -26.18
N SER A 176 4.86 1.49 -25.39
CA SER A 176 3.78 0.60 -25.85
C SER A 176 2.91 1.29 -26.90
N LEU A 177 2.59 2.57 -26.73
CA LEU A 177 1.80 3.35 -27.70
C LEU A 177 2.52 3.49 -29.05
N LEU A 178 3.84 3.66 -29.04
CA LEU A 178 4.63 3.73 -30.27
C LEU A 178 4.60 2.41 -31.06
N GLU A 179 4.39 1.27 -30.40
CA GLU A 179 4.23 -0.05 -31.04
C GLU A 179 2.81 -0.32 -31.57
N LEU A 180 1.85 0.58 -31.35
CA LEU A 180 0.45 0.38 -31.78
C LEU A 180 0.28 0.15 -33.30
N PRO A 181 1.06 0.78 -34.22
CA PRO A 181 1.03 0.42 -35.64
C PRO A 181 1.37 -1.05 -35.91
N ASN A 182 2.19 -1.66 -35.04
CA ASN A 182 2.61 -3.06 -35.10
C ASN A 182 1.78 -3.96 -34.16
N ARG A 183 0.61 -3.51 -33.68
CA ARG A 183 -0.17 -4.22 -32.65
C ARG A 183 -0.48 -5.71 -32.93
N LYS A 184 -0.46 -6.13 -34.20
CA LYS A 184 -0.67 -7.53 -34.60
C LYS A 184 0.51 -8.45 -34.28
N THR A 185 1.70 -7.90 -34.07
CA THR A 185 2.95 -8.64 -33.84
C THR A 185 3.68 -8.19 -32.58
N ALA A 186 3.50 -6.94 -32.15
CA ALA A 186 4.08 -6.41 -30.92
C ALA A 186 3.51 -7.14 -29.69
N ARG A 187 4.41 -7.76 -28.91
CA ARG A 187 4.04 -8.65 -27.79
C ARG A 187 3.03 -8.03 -26.83
N VAL A 188 3.25 -6.79 -26.40
CA VAL A 188 2.37 -6.09 -25.43
C VAL A 188 0.91 -6.01 -25.90
N TRP A 189 0.69 -5.78 -27.19
CA TRP A 189 -0.65 -5.66 -27.77
C TRP A 189 -1.27 -7.02 -28.06
N VAL A 190 -0.46 -7.98 -28.54
CA VAL A 190 -0.92 -9.36 -28.78
C VAL A 190 -1.34 -10.03 -27.47
N GLU A 191 -0.56 -9.89 -26.40
CA GLU A 191 -0.90 -10.42 -25.08
C GLU A 191 -2.18 -9.78 -24.53
N ALA A 192 -2.34 -8.46 -24.67
CA ALA A 192 -3.56 -7.76 -24.28
C ALA A 192 -4.80 -8.23 -25.07
N GLU A 193 -4.69 -8.40 -26.39
CA GLU A 193 -5.77 -8.90 -27.23
C GLU A 193 -6.14 -10.36 -26.89
N ASN A 194 -5.13 -11.21 -26.65
CA ASN A 194 -5.34 -12.60 -26.25
C ASN A 194 -6.09 -12.69 -24.92
N LEU A 195 -5.69 -11.88 -23.93
CA LEU A 195 -6.38 -11.82 -22.64
C LEU A 195 -7.83 -11.37 -22.81
N PHE A 196 -8.09 -10.33 -23.61
CA PHE A 196 -9.45 -9.88 -23.92
C PHE A 196 -10.29 -11.01 -24.54
N ARG A 197 -9.77 -11.70 -25.55
CA ARG A 197 -10.48 -12.81 -26.22
C ARG A 197 -10.73 -13.98 -25.28
N GLN A 198 -9.78 -14.30 -24.42
CA GLN A 198 -9.94 -15.31 -23.38
C GLN A 198 -11.09 -14.95 -22.44
N LYS A 199 -11.09 -13.71 -21.89
CA LYS A 199 -12.14 -13.26 -20.97
C LYS A 199 -13.51 -13.14 -21.63
N LEU A 200 -13.56 -12.74 -22.91
CA LEU A 200 -14.79 -12.75 -23.68
C LEU A 200 -15.37 -14.17 -23.82
N ALA A 201 -14.54 -15.16 -24.13
CA ALA A 201 -14.97 -16.56 -24.23
C ALA A 201 -15.45 -17.12 -22.88
N GLU A 202 -14.75 -16.79 -21.78
CA GLU A 202 -15.18 -17.14 -20.42
C GLU A 202 -16.56 -16.55 -20.09
N ALA A 203 -16.80 -15.27 -20.43
CA ALA A 203 -18.07 -14.59 -20.18
C ALA A 203 -19.22 -15.17 -21.01
N VAL A 204 -19.02 -15.39 -22.33
CA VAL A 204 -20.01 -16.03 -23.20
C VAL A 204 -20.44 -17.39 -22.64
N LYS A 205 -19.46 -18.20 -22.19
CA LYS A 205 -19.73 -19.50 -21.56
C LYS A 205 -20.51 -19.36 -20.25
N ALA A 206 -20.18 -18.38 -19.42
CA ALA A 206 -20.87 -18.14 -18.15
C ALA A 206 -22.34 -17.71 -18.35
N GLU A 207 -22.61 -16.94 -19.41
CA GLU A 207 -23.95 -16.44 -19.77
C GLU A 207 -24.75 -17.40 -20.68
N GLY A 208 -24.14 -18.48 -21.16
CA GLY A 208 -24.79 -19.47 -22.03
C GLY A 208 -25.14 -18.95 -23.43
N LEU A 209 -24.36 -18.00 -23.96
CA LEU A 209 -24.54 -17.38 -25.27
C LEU A 209 -23.81 -18.12 -26.41
#